data_AF-A0A0F9TKF3-F1
#
_entry.id   AF-A0A0F9TKF3-F1
#
_cell.length_a   1.000
_cell.length_b   1.000
_cell.length_c   1.000
_cell.angle_alpha   90.00
_cell.angle_beta   90.00
_cell.angle_gamma   90.00
#
_symmetry.space_group_name_H-M   'P 1'
#
loop_
_entity.id
_entity.type
_entity.pdbx_description
1 polymer ?
#
loop_
_entity_poly.entity_id
_entity_poly.type
_entity_poly.pdbx_seq_one_letter_code
_entity_poly.pdbx_strand_id
1 'polypeptide(L)'
;MKTQEQINEAIEILKENRKVCKSHNMFNESNHDKLDAQIRMLEENMDEDEIYEAFEDDEDGSAADAAEQLYFDWVNDDFADMDDLQDFLYPIN
;
A
#
# COMPACT_ATOMS: atom_id res chain seq x y z
N MET A 1 -15.00 8.77 -1.06
CA MET A 1 -15.09 7.41 -0.48
C MET A 1 -15.25 6.44 -1.63
N LYS A 2 -14.26 5.56 -1.82
CA LYS A 2 -14.23 4.58 -2.93
C LYS A 2 -15.21 3.43 -2.65
N THR A 3 -15.62 2.70 -3.68
CA THR A 3 -16.53 1.56 -3.54
C THR A 3 -15.80 0.30 -3.09
N GLN A 4 -16.54 -0.68 -2.55
CA GLN A 4 -15.95 -1.99 -2.22
C GLN A 4 -15.35 -2.68 -3.45
N GLU A 5 -15.93 -2.47 -4.64
CA GLU A 5 -15.38 -3.00 -5.89
C GLU A 5 -14.00 -2.39 -6.19
N GLN A 6 -13.85 -1.07 -6.03
CA GLN A 6 -12.57 -0.37 -6.20
C GLN A 6 -11.53 -0.83 -5.16
N ILE A 7 -11.94 -0.97 -3.90
CA ILE A 7 -11.07 -1.49 -2.83
C ILE A 7 -10.57 -2.90 -3.18
N ASN A 8 -11.48 -3.79 -3.59
CA ASN A 8 -11.13 -5.17 -3.94
C ASN A 8 -10.17 -5.23 -5.13
N GLU A 9 -10.40 -4.41 -6.16
CA GLU A 9 -9.53 -4.37 -7.34
C GLU A 9 -8.12 -3.83 -6.98
N ALA A 10 -8.02 -2.80 -6.14
CA ALA A 10 -6.73 -2.31 -5.65
C ALA A 10 -5.97 -3.37 -4.83
N ILE A 11 -6.68 -4.09 -3.97
CA ILE A 11 -6.12 -5.21 -3.20
C ILE A 11 -5.59 -6.31 -4.14
N GLU A 12 -6.32 -6.66 -5.20
CA GLU A 12 -5.85 -7.66 -6.18
C GLU A 12 -4.59 -7.19 -6.91
N ILE A 13 -4.52 -5.91 -7.31
CA ILE A 13 -3.32 -5.32 -7.92
C ILE A 13 -2.12 -5.44 -6.97
N LEU A 14 -2.28 -5.05 -5.70
CA LEU A 14 -1.24 -5.16 -4.67
C LEU A 14 -0.81 -6.62 -4.45
N LYS A 15 -1.76 -7.56 -4.43
CA LYS A 15 -1.48 -8.99 -4.30
C LYS A 15 -0.71 -9.56 -5.50
N GLU A 16 -1.02 -9.13 -6.71
CA GLU A 16 -0.24 -9.50 -7.91
C GLU A 16 1.17 -8.89 -7.87
N ASN A 17 1.30 -7.63 -7.47
CA ASN A 17 2.60 -6.97 -7.31
C ASN A 17 3.49 -7.66 -6.28
N ARG A 18 2.91 -8.11 -5.17
CA ARG A 18 3.60 -8.90 -4.15
C ARG A 18 4.23 -10.18 -4.71
N LYS A 19 3.62 -10.82 -5.71
CA LYS A 19 4.13 -12.06 -6.32
C LYS A 19 5.34 -11.82 -7.22
N VAL A 20 5.43 -10.64 -7.84
CA VAL A 20 6.46 -10.34 -8.85
C VAL A 20 7.59 -9.45 -8.32
N CYS A 21 7.34 -8.64 -7.29
CA CYS A 21 8.35 -7.78 -6.70
C CYS A 21 9.40 -8.59 -5.90
N LYS A 22 10.63 -8.06 -5.85
CA LYS A 22 11.67 -8.60 -4.96
C LYS A 22 11.24 -8.39 -3.52
N SER A 23 11.59 -9.32 -2.64
CA SER A 23 11.25 -9.22 -1.21
C SER A 23 11.85 -7.99 -0.55
N HIS A 24 13.05 -7.56 -0.95
CA HIS A 24 13.73 -6.40 -0.39
C HIS A 24 14.24 -5.46 -1.47
N ASN A 25 14.32 -4.17 -1.17
CA ASN A 25 14.94 -3.15 -2.02
C ASN A 25 16.46 -3.03 -1.75
N MET A 26 17.11 -2.08 -2.42
CA MET A 26 18.56 -1.86 -2.30
C MET A 26 19.03 -1.33 -0.94
N PHE A 27 18.10 -0.84 -0.11
CA PHE A 27 18.34 -0.39 1.26
C PHE A 27 18.04 -1.48 2.30
N ASN A 28 17.73 -2.71 1.85
CA ASN A 28 17.36 -3.84 2.69
C ASN A 28 16.03 -3.66 3.45
N GLU A 29 15.15 -2.79 2.93
CA GLU A 29 13.77 -2.66 3.41
C GLU A 29 12.89 -3.71 2.72
N SER A 30 11.89 -4.24 3.44
CA SER A 30 11.00 -5.28 2.94
C SER A 30 9.88 -4.69 2.07
N ASN A 31 9.91 -4.93 0.77
CA ASN A 31 8.82 -4.55 -0.12
C ASN A 31 7.54 -5.34 0.16
N HIS A 32 7.69 -6.57 0.66
CA HIS A 32 6.55 -7.43 0.98
C HIS A 32 5.79 -6.89 2.18
N ASP A 33 6.49 -6.43 3.22
CA ASP A 33 5.83 -5.86 4.41
C ASP A 33 5.13 -4.54 4.08
N LYS A 34 5.73 -3.71 3.20
CA LYS A 34 5.08 -2.50 2.67
C LYS A 34 3.79 -2.79 1.92
N LEU A 35 3.81 -3.78 1.02
CA LEU A 35 2.62 -4.19 0.28
C LEU A 35 1.56 -4.82 1.19
N ASP A 36 1.98 -5.62 2.17
CA ASP A 36 1.07 -6.23 3.13
C ASP A 36 0.41 -5.17 4.03
N ALA A 37 1.13 -4.11 4.40
CA ALA A 37 0.58 -2.97 5.14
C ALA A 37 -0.43 -2.17 4.31
N GLN A 38 -0.12 -1.90 3.04
CA GLN A 38 -1.05 -1.26 2.09
C GLN A 38 -2.33 -2.07 1.87
N ILE A 39 -2.21 -3.40 1.74
CA ILE A 39 -3.36 -4.30 1.63
C ILE A 39 -4.19 -4.24 2.91
N ARG A 40 -3.55 -4.30 4.07
CA ARG A 40 -4.23 -4.26 5.37
C ARG A 40 -5.00 -2.97 5.58
N MET A 41 -4.40 -1.83 5.23
CA MET A 41 -5.07 -0.52 5.26
C MET A 41 -6.37 -0.53 4.46
N LEU A 42 -6.35 -1.10 3.25
CA LEU A 42 -7.54 -1.22 2.39
C LEU A 42 -8.55 -2.26 2.91
N GLU A 43 -8.09 -3.40 3.43
CA GLU A 43 -8.95 -4.48 3.96
C GLU A 43 -9.69 -4.07 5.24
N GLU A 44 -9.03 -3.31 6.13
CA GLU A 44 -9.60 -2.81 7.38
C GLU A 44 -10.23 -1.41 7.22
N ASN A 45 -10.08 -0.77 6.05
CA ASN A 45 -10.50 0.61 5.77
C ASN A 45 -9.95 1.59 6.84
N MET A 46 -8.65 1.48 7.12
CA MET A 46 -7.97 2.27 8.13
C MET A 46 -7.88 3.75 7.71
N ASP A 47 -8.01 4.65 8.67
CA ASP A 47 -7.62 6.04 8.54
C ASP A 47 -6.14 6.29 8.92
N GLU A 48 -5.68 7.53 8.76
CA GLU A 48 -4.30 7.95 9.06
C GLU A 48 -3.89 7.62 10.49
N ASP A 49 -4.75 7.91 11.47
CA ASP A 49 -4.46 7.67 12.88
C ASP A 49 -4.41 6.15 13.16
N GLU A 50 -5.35 5.38 12.60
CA GLU A 50 -5.40 3.92 12.71
C GLU A 50 -4.16 3.24 12.09
N ILE A 51 -3.59 3.79 11.01
CA ILE A 51 -2.35 3.30 10.40
C ILE A 51 -1.21 3.44 11.41
N TYR A 52 -0.99 4.62 11.98
CA TYR A 52 0.09 4.81 12.94
C TYR A 52 -0.05 3.93 14.19
N GLU A 53 -1.27 3.72 14.69
CA GLU A 53 -1.53 2.81 15.80
C GLU A 53 -1.29 1.34 15.42
N ALA A 54 -1.72 0.92 14.22
CA ALA A 54 -1.62 -0.46 13.77
C ALA A 54 -0.17 -0.91 13.46
N PHE A 55 0.70 0.04 13.17
CA PHE A 55 2.11 -0.19 12.82
C PHE A 55 3.08 0.50 13.80
N GLU A 56 2.66 0.79 15.04
CA GLU A 56 3.50 1.43 16.07
C GLU A 56 4.79 0.62 16.39
N ASP A 57 4.72 -0.71 16.28
CA ASP A 57 5.83 -1.64 16.50
C ASP A 57 6.76 -1.80 15.26
N ASP A 58 6.50 -1.07 14.17
CA ASP A 58 7.33 -1.10 12.96
C ASP A 58 8.67 -0.37 13.21
N GLU A 59 9.72 -1.14 13.46
CA GLU A 59 11.02 -0.63 13.95
C GLU A 59 11.70 0.36 12.97
N ASP A 60 11.41 0.25 11.67
CA ASP A 60 11.91 1.16 10.64
C ASP A 60 10.86 2.15 10.10
N GLY A 61 9.59 2.01 10.52
CA GLY A 61 8.45 2.82 10.07
C GLY A 61 8.10 2.65 8.59
N SER A 62 8.77 1.77 7.86
CA SER A 62 8.69 1.72 6.41
C SER A 62 7.38 1.12 5.91
N ALA A 63 6.71 0.29 6.71
CA ALA A 63 5.41 -0.27 6.42
C ALA A 63 4.28 0.73 6.76
N ALA A 64 4.41 1.44 7.89
CA ALA A 64 3.51 2.54 8.26
C ALA A 64 3.51 3.64 7.19
N ASP A 65 4.70 4.11 6.79
CA ASP A 65 4.88 5.13 5.75
C ASP A 65 4.26 4.68 4.41
N ALA A 66 4.40 3.40 4.04
CA ALA A 66 3.85 2.88 2.79
C ALA A 66 2.32 2.82 2.79
N ALA A 67 1.71 2.47 3.92
CA ALA A 67 0.25 2.46 4.10
C ALA A 67 -0.32 3.88 4.13
N GLU A 68 0.35 4.80 4.84
CA GLU A 68 -0.03 6.21 4.92
C GLU A 68 0.04 6.89 3.55
N GLN A 69 1.14 6.71 2.81
CA GLN A 69 1.28 7.25 1.45
C GLN A 69 0.13 6.79 0.55
N LEU A 70 -0.19 5.48 0.57
CA LEU A 70 -1.31 4.95 -0.20
C LEU A 70 -2.65 5.56 0.26
N TYR A 71 -2.85 5.74 1.57
CA TYR A 71 -4.06 6.37 2.10
C TYR A 71 -4.22 7.81 1.58
N PHE A 72 -3.15 8.61 1.58
CA PHE A 72 -3.18 9.97 1.04
C PHE A 72 -3.53 9.97 -0.44
N ASP A 73 -2.88 9.14 -1.25
CA ASP A 73 -3.15 9.05 -2.68
C ASP A 73 -4.59 8.55 -2.95
N TRP A 74 -5.08 7.64 -2.10
CA TRP A 74 -6.43 7.06 -2.15
C TRP A 74 -7.53 8.07 -1.81
N VAL A 75 -7.31 8.91 -0.79
CA VAL A 75 -8.28 9.93 -0.33
C VAL A 75 -8.27 11.16 -1.24
N ASN A 76 -7.11 11.55 -1.76
CA ASN A 76 -6.98 12.70 -2.64
C ASN A 76 -7.41 12.42 -4.10
N ASP A 77 -7.77 11.17 -4.42
CA ASP A 77 -8.11 10.74 -5.79
C ASP A 77 -6.95 11.00 -6.77
N ASP A 78 -5.72 10.98 -6.27
CA ASP A 78 -4.49 11.18 -7.08
C ASP A 78 -4.23 9.97 -8.00
N PHE A 79 -4.91 8.86 -7.75
CA PHE A 79 -5.15 7.82 -8.76
C PHE A 79 -6.33 8.25 -9.64
N ALA A 80 -6.05 8.88 -10.78
CA ALA A 80 -7.08 9.28 -11.73
C ALA A 80 -7.81 8.05 -12.30
N ASP A 81 -7.10 6.90 -12.35
CA ASP A 81 -7.63 5.58 -12.65
C ASP A 81 -6.77 4.46 -12.01
N MET A 82 -7.24 3.21 -12.11
CA MET A 82 -6.56 2.03 -11.54
C MET A 82 -5.23 1.71 -12.24
N ASP A 83 -5.04 2.22 -13.47
CA ASP A 83 -3.80 2.10 -14.22
C ASP A 83 -2.68 2.91 -13.54
N ASP A 84 -2.99 4.07 -12.96
CA ASP A 84 -2.04 4.86 -12.16
C ASP A 84 -1.55 4.10 -10.91
N LEU A 85 -2.42 3.32 -10.28
CA LEU A 85 -2.08 2.52 -9.09
C LEU A 85 -1.17 1.35 -9.47
N GLN A 86 -1.36 0.79 -10.67
CA GLN A 86 -0.45 -0.19 -11.23
C GLN A 86 0.93 0.45 -11.50
N ASP A 87 0.99 1.60 -12.17
CA ASP A 87 2.25 2.29 -12.47
C ASP A 87 3.02 2.77 -11.22
N PHE A 88 2.31 3.22 -10.19
CA PHE A 88 2.89 3.65 -8.90
C PHE A 88 3.59 2.48 -8.17
N LEU A 89 3.02 1.27 -8.28
CA LEU A 89 3.54 0.07 -7.62
C LEU A 89 4.56 -0.70 -8.50
N TYR A 90 4.72 -0.32 -9.78
CA TYR A 90 5.63 -0.93 -10.74
C TYR A 90 6.98 -0.21 -11.03
N PRO A 91 7.57 0.67 -10.18
CA PRO A 91 8.99 0.97 -10.33
C PRO A 91 9.80 -0.17 -9.71
N ILE A 92 9.85 -1.32 -10.41
CA ILE A 92 10.77 -2.42 -10.11
C ILE A 92 12.19 -1.91 -10.36
N ASN A 93 12.85 -1.38 -9.32
CA ASN A 93 14.32 -1.26 -9.30
C ASN A 93 14.96 -2.56 -8.78
#